data_AF-K0YGR3-F1
#
_entry.id   AF-K0YGR3-F1
#
_cell.length_a   1.000
_cell.length_b   1.000
_cell.length_c   1.000
_cell.angle_alpha   90.00
_cell.angle_beta   90.00
_cell.angle_gamma   90.00
#
_symmetry.space_group_name_H-M   'P 1'
#
loop_
_entity.id
_entity.type
_entity.pdbx_description
1 polymer ?
#
loop_
_entity_poly.entity_id
_entity_poly.type
_entity_poly.pdbx_seq_one_letter_code
_entity_poly.pdbx_strand_id
1 'polypeptide(L)'
;MSHDHDPSPRRDADPAARARLLHERAFGRPAAAAAEAPGTFSLIGEDAAPAGGTAIIGKAPLAAAVALAAREDDAVVVVDERSPDSPETLSSEDVARIQDSQQPGVDDEGRRTFPGPPDGGRAARLAGLAGALYQAQLRGRGRPGLTVAVASDV
;
A
#
# COMPACT_ATOMS: atom_id res chain seq x y z
N MET A 1 -23.25 34.43 -1.22
CA MET A 1 -23.20 33.13 -0.52
C MET A 1 -21.75 32.70 -0.50
N SER A 2 -21.08 32.91 0.63
CA SER A 2 -19.67 32.58 0.82
C SER A 2 -19.58 31.07 1.01
N HIS A 3 -18.84 30.38 0.14
CA HIS A 3 -18.50 28.98 0.38
C HIS A 3 -17.51 28.94 1.54
N ASP A 4 -18.03 28.55 2.70
CA ASP A 4 -17.24 28.25 3.89
C ASP A 4 -16.40 27.02 3.57
N HIS A 5 -15.11 27.24 3.34
CA HIS A 5 -14.14 26.17 3.14
C HIS A 5 -13.83 25.61 4.52
N ASP A 6 -14.51 24.53 4.91
CA ASP A 6 -14.17 23.76 6.11
C ASP A 6 -12.72 23.28 5.98
N PRO A 7 -11.75 23.86 6.72
CA PRO A 7 -10.37 23.46 6.64
C PRO A 7 -10.25 22.22 7.50
N SER A 8 -10.66 21.06 6.96
CA SER A 8 -10.43 19.78 7.62
C SER A 8 -8.92 19.68 7.92
N PRO A 9 -8.49 19.70 9.19
CA PRO A 9 -7.08 19.87 9.59
C PRO A 9 -6.16 18.70 9.18
N ARG A 10 -6.71 17.68 8.51
CA ARG A 10 -5.98 16.51 7.99
C ARG A 10 -5.24 16.80 6.69
N ARG A 11 -5.66 17.80 5.89
CA ARG A 11 -5.10 18.07 4.55
C ARG A 11 -3.82 18.90 4.53
N ASP A 12 -3.50 19.62 5.60
CA ASP A 12 -2.33 20.52 5.62
C ASP A 12 -1.05 19.82 6.09
N ALA A 13 -1.15 18.63 6.68
CA ALA A 13 -0.01 17.88 7.20
C ALA A 13 0.50 16.86 6.18
N ASP A 14 1.81 16.92 5.89
CA ASP A 14 2.56 15.99 5.05
C ASP A 14 2.14 14.52 5.33
N PRO A 15 1.58 13.80 4.33
CA PRO A 15 1.17 12.40 4.45
C PRO A 15 2.29 11.49 4.99
N ALA A 16 3.54 11.70 4.57
CA ALA A 16 4.65 10.90 5.05
C ALA A 16 4.94 11.16 6.53
N ALA A 17 4.82 12.42 6.98
CA ALA A 17 4.93 12.77 8.39
C ALA A 17 3.79 12.15 9.23
N ARG A 18 2.55 12.16 8.71
CA ARG A 18 1.41 11.49 9.36
C ARG A 18 1.63 9.99 9.51
N ALA A 19 2.08 9.32 8.45
CA ALA A 19 2.38 7.89 8.50
C ALA A 19 3.47 7.56 9.52
N ARG A 20 4.53 8.39 9.63
CA ARG A 20 5.59 8.23 10.64
C ARG A 20 5.06 8.38 12.07
N LEU A 21 4.26 9.42 12.33
CA LEU A 21 3.65 9.66 13.64
C LEU A 21 2.70 8.52 14.02
N LEU A 22 1.90 8.02 13.07
CA LEU A 22 1.04 6.86 13.28
C LEU A 22 1.87 5.61 13.62
N HIS A 23 2.93 5.35 12.86
CA HIS A 23 3.82 4.21 13.11
C HIS A 23 4.42 4.27 14.52
N GLU A 24 4.96 5.41 14.92
CA GLU A 24 5.58 5.58 16.23
C GLU A 24 4.58 5.40 17.36
N ARG A 25 3.37 5.95 17.23
CA ARG A 25 2.28 5.76 18.20
C ARG A 25 1.83 4.31 18.31
N ALA A 26 1.68 3.63 17.18
CA ALA A 26 1.16 2.25 17.15
C ALA A 26 2.18 1.21 17.62
N PHE A 27 3.48 1.43 17.35
CA PHE A 27 4.52 0.42 17.56
C PHE A 27 5.58 0.82 18.60
N GLY A 28 5.46 2.00 19.21
CA GLY A 28 6.38 2.48 20.27
C GLY A 28 7.82 2.73 19.81
N ARG A 29 8.05 2.81 18.49
CA ARG A 29 9.37 3.01 17.89
C ARG A 29 9.29 3.77 16.57
N PRO A 30 10.32 4.56 16.21
CA PRO A 30 10.33 5.29 14.95
C PRO A 30 10.32 4.33 13.74
N ALA A 31 9.65 4.75 12.67
CA ALA A 31 9.74 4.07 11.39
C ALA A 31 11.16 4.20 10.81
N ALA A 32 11.65 3.14 10.16
CA ALA A 32 12.95 3.15 9.50
C ALA A 32 12.91 3.92 8.16
N ALA A 33 11.79 3.83 7.45
CA ALA A 33 11.58 4.53 6.19
C ALA A 33 10.12 4.98 6.05
N ALA A 34 9.89 5.99 5.21
CA ALA A 34 8.57 6.38 4.77
C ALA A 34 8.62 6.82 3.31
N ALA A 35 7.53 6.57 2.57
CA ALA A 35 7.37 6.97 1.19
C ALA A 35 5.95 7.46 0.94
N GLU A 36 5.79 8.35 -0.03
CA GLU A 36 4.50 8.93 -0.45
C GLU A 36 4.29 8.70 -1.94
N ALA A 37 3.04 8.44 -2.32
CA ALA A 37 2.56 8.41 -3.69
C ALA A 37 1.40 9.40 -3.85
N PRO A 38 1.54 10.46 -4.66
CA PRO A 38 0.44 11.37 -4.96
C PRO A 38 -0.56 10.71 -5.90
N GLY A 39 -1.82 11.07 -5.76
CA GLY A 39 -2.85 10.77 -6.75
C GLY A 39 -2.51 11.42 -8.10
N THR A 40 -3.01 10.82 -9.16
CA THR A 40 -2.83 11.33 -10.52
C THR A 40 -4.17 11.33 -11.26
N PHE A 41 -4.30 12.19 -12.26
CA PHE A 41 -5.46 12.23 -13.15
C PHE A 41 -5.01 12.51 -14.59
N SER A 42 -5.69 11.89 -15.55
CA SER A 42 -5.43 12.13 -16.98
C SER A 42 -6.06 13.44 -17.41
N LEU A 43 -5.28 14.31 -18.06
CA LEU A 43 -5.78 15.52 -18.73
C LEU A 43 -6.20 15.21 -20.18
N ILE A 44 -5.40 14.39 -20.86
CA ILE A 44 -5.65 13.90 -22.21
C ILE A 44 -4.83 12.63 -22.46
N GLY A 45 -5.38 11.71 -23.28
CA GLY A 45 -4.70 10.48 -23.70
C GLY A 45 -4.93 9.29 -22.78
N GLU A 46 -6.12 9.15 -22.19
CA GLU A 46 -6.49 8.03 -21.31
C GLU A 46 -6.24 6.64 -21.95
N ASP A 47 -6.49 6.51 -23.25
CA ASP A 47 -6.28 5.26 -24.01
C ASP A 47 -4.96 5.22 -24.80
N ALA A 48 -4.05 6.17 -24.58
CA ALA A 48 -2.84 6.28 -25.39
C ALA A 48 -1.78 5.22 -25.02
N ALA A 49 -1.79 4.71 -23.78
CA ALA A 49 -0.72 3.86 -23.25
C ALA A 49 -0.54 2.52 -23.99
N PRO A 50 -1.59 1.73 -24.30
CA PRO A 50 -1.43 0.45 -25.00
C PRO A 50 -0.90 0.58 -26.43
N ALA A 51 -1.12 1.74 -27.05
CA ALA A 51 -0.71 2.04 -28.43
C ALA A 51 0.69 2.70 -28.52
N GLY A 52 1.39 2.88 -27.40
CA GLY A 52 2.66 3.62 -27.37
C GLY A 52 2.49 5.13 -27.61
N GLY A 53 1.28 5.66 -27.43
CA GLY A 53 0.98 7.08 -27.54
C GLY A 53 1.43 7.88 -26.30
N THR A 54 1.20 9.18 -26.34
CA THR A 54 1.54 10.10 -25.24
C THR A 54 0.29 10.49 -24.46
N ALA A 55 0.39 10.53 -23.13
CA ALA A 55 -0.62 11.04 -22.23
C ALA A 55 -0.08 12.22 -21.41
N ILE A 56 -0.95 13.17 -21.08
CA ILE A 56 -0.62 14.26 -20.15
C ILE A 56 -1.31 13.96 -18.83
N ILE A 57 -0.52 13.79 -17.77
CA ILE A 57 -0.99 13.41 -16.44
C ILE A 57 -0.75 14.56 -15.46
N GLY A 58 -1.82 14.98 -14.79
CA GLY A 58 -1.76 15.91 -13.66
C GLY A 58 -1.52 15.18 -12.34
N LYS A 59 -0.90 15.86 -11.38
CA LYS A 59 -0.77 15.40 -9.99
C LYS A 59 -1.92 15.97 -9.16
N ALA A 60 -2.62 15.12 -8.42
CA ALA A 60 -3.62 15.55 -7.44
C ALA A 60 -2.94 16.03 -6.15
N PRO A 61 -3.58 16.94 -5.39
CA PRO A 61 -3.10 17.33 -4.07
C PRO A 61 -3.37 16.26 -2.98
N LEU A 62 -4.06 15.17 -3.34
CA LEU A 62 -4.32 14.02 -2.48
C LEU A 62 -3.18 13.02 -2.63
N ALA A 63 -2.73 12.43 -1.53
CA ALA A 63 -1.70 11.40 -1.56
C ALA A 63 -1.96 10.29 -0.54
N ALA A 64 -1.26 9.18 -0.74
CA ALA A 64 -1.13 8.11 0.22
C ALA A 64 0.33 7.93 0.60
N ALA A 65 0.60 7.63 1.86
CA ALA A 65 1.93 7.39 2.37
C ALA A 65 1.97 6.14 3.25
N VAL A 66 3.14 5.51 3.26
CA VAL A 66 3.45 4.38 4.12
C VAL A 66 4.71 4.65 4.91
N ALA A 67 4.73 4.26 6.17
CA ALA A 67 5.92 4.25 7.02
C ALA A 67 6.16 2.83 7.55
N LEU A 68 7.41 2.37 7.52
CA LEU A 68 7.74 0.96 7.76
C LEU A 68 9.01 0.76 8.58
N ALA A 69 9.06 -0.35 9.31
CA ALA A 69 10.24 -0.86 9.99
C ALA A 69 10.26 -2.39 10.03
N ALA A 70 11.46 -2.98 10.00
CA ALA A 70 11.63 -4.43 10.10
C ALA A 70 11.31 -4.93 11.52
N ARG A 71 10.81 -6.15 11.62
CA ARG A 71 10.56 -6.90 12.86
C ARG A 71 11.52 -8.10 12.95
N GLU A 72 11.67 -8.62 14.16
CA GLU A 72 12.47 -9.81 14.43
C GLU A 72 11.71 -11.12 14.17
N ASP A 73 10.38 -11.09 14.34
CA ASP A 73 9.49 -12.16 13.89
C ASP A 73 9.21 -12.04 12.38
N ASP A 74 8.40 -12.95 11.85
CA ASP A 74 8.08 -13.06 10.42
C ASP A 74 6.69 -12.47 10.09
N ALA A 75 6.06 -11.79 11.04
CA ALA A 75 4.71 -11.25 10.90
C ALA A 75 4.69 -9.89 10.18
N VAL A 76 3.60 -9.62 9.46
CA VAL A 76 3.31 -8.29 8.92
C VAL A 76 2.18 -7.68 9.73
N VAL A 77 2.44 -6.55 10.37
CA VAL A 77 1.46 -5.79 11.15
C VAL A 77 1.19 -4.47 10.46
N VAL A 78 -0.07 -4.21 10.13
CA VAL A 78 -0.51 -3.01 9.41
C VAL A 78 -1.46 -2.21 10.29
N VAL A 79 -1.20 -0.90 10.42
CA VAL A 79 -2.12 0.07 11.02
C VAL A 79 -2.53 1.10 9.96
N ASP A 80 -3.83 1.39 9.88
CA ASP A 80 -4.40 2.41 8.98
C ASP A 80 -4.85 3.61 9.82
N GLU A 81 -4.56 4.83 9.37
CA GLU A 81 -4.97 6.04 10.08
C GLU A 81 -6.50 6.17 10.27
N ARG A 82 -7.29 5.46 9.47
CA ARG A 82 -8.76 5.40 9.61
C ARG A 82 -9.21 4.46 10.73
N SER A 83 -8.35 3.52 11.11
CA SER A 83 -8.58 2.52 12.15
C SER A 83 -7.33 2.37 13.03
N PRO A 84 -6.86 3.46 13.67
CA PRO A 84 -5.55 3.48 14.34
C PRO A 84 -5.49 2.52 15.54
N ASP A 85 -6.63 2.22 16.16
CA ASP A 85 -6.74 1.34 17.32
C ASP A 85 -6.95 -0.14 16.95
N SER A 86 -6.90 -0.48 15.67
CA SER A 86 -7.17 -1.84 15.17
C SER A 86 -6.09 -2.30 14.19
N PRO A 87 -4.83 -2.45 14.65
CA PRO A 87 -3.79 -3.01 13.81
C PRO A 87 -4.11 -4.46 13.42
N GLU A 88 -3.98 -4.75 12.14
CA GLU A 88 -4.17 -6.09 11.59
C GLU A 88 -2.82 -6.80 11.52
N THR A 89 -2.75 -8.03 12.03
CA THR A 89 -1.55 -8.86 12.01
C THR A 89 -1.75 -10.05 11.09
N LEU A 90 -0.81 -10.26 10.18
CA LEU A 90 -0.77 -11.39 9.27
C LEU A 90 0.48 -12.22 9.52
N SER A 91 0.32 -13.53 9.62
CA SER A 91 1.45 -14.47 9.70
C SER A 91 2.14 -14.61 8.34
N SER A 92 3.36 -15.16 8.32
CA SER A 92 4.01 -15.49 7.04
C SER A 92 3.22 -16.49 6.19
N GLU A 93 2.50 -17.42 6.81
CA GLU A 93 1.61 -18.36 6.10
C GLU A 93 0.44 -17.63 5.43
N ASP A 94 -0.17 -16.66 6.13
CA ASP A 94 -1.24 -15.83 5.55
C ASP A 94 -0.73 -15.06 4.34
N VAL A 95 0.46 -14.48 4.44
CA VAL A 95 1.05 -13.73 3.35
C VAL A 95 1.39 -14.63 2.17
N ALA A 96 1.98 -15.81 2.40
CA ALA A 96 2.26 -16.77 1.35
C ALA A 96 0.97 -17.19 0.61
N ARG A 97 -0.09 -17.51 1.36
CA ARG A 97 -1.40 -17.84 0.80
C ARG A 97 -1.98 -16.72 -0.07
N ILE A 98 -1.88 -15.46 0.38
CA ILE A 98 -2.31 -14.29 -0.41
C ILE A 98 -1.47 -14.16 -1.68
N GLN A 99 -0.16 -14.42 -1.62
CA GLN A 99 0.69 -14.34 -2.80
C GLN A 99 0.35 -15.44 -3.82
N ASP A 100 0.15 -16.66 -3.35
CA ASP A 100 -0.19 -17.81 -4.20
C ASP A 100 -1.53 -17.60 -4.91
N SER A 101 -2.53 -17.04 -4.21
CA SER A 101 -3.83 -16.72 -4.82
C SER A 101 -3.76 -15.59 -5.85
N GLN A 102 -2.65 -14.84 -5.89
CA GLN A 102 -2.42 -13.74 -6.81
C GLN A 102 -1.47 -14.09 -7.97
N GLN A 103 -1.08 -15.37 -8.11
CA GLN A 103 -0.32 -15.83 -9.27
C GLN A 103 -1.24 -16.01 -10.49
N PRO A 104 -0.84 -15.52 -11.69
CA PRO A 104 -1.55 -15.83 -12.93
C PRO A 104 -1.60 -17.33 -13.19
N GLY A 105 -2.76 -17.81 -13.63
CA GLY A 105 -3.01 -19.21 -13.96
C GLY A 105 -3.16 -19.46 -15.46
N VAL A 106 -3.62 -20.66 -15.79
CA VAL A 106 -3.99 -21.07 -17.15
C VAL A 106 -5.33 -21.79 -17.07
N ASP A 107 -6.28 -21.45 -17.96
CA ASP A 107 -7.57 -22.15 -18.07
C ASP A 107 -7.46 -23.43 -18.92
N ASP A 108 -8.57 -24.17 -19.04
CA ASP A 108 -8.63 -25.45 -19.77
C ASP A 108 -8.34 -25.28 -21.27
N GLU A 109 -8.54 -24.08 -21.82
CA GLU A 109 -8.21 -23.70 -23.20
C GLU A 109 -6.76 -23.20 -23.37
N GLY A 110 -5.94 -23.25 -22.33
CA GLY A 110 -4.55 -22.84 -22.36
C GLY A 110 -4.33 -21.32 -22.34
N ARG A 111 -5.37 -20.53 -22.06
CA ARG A 111 -5.28 -19.06 -21.98
C ARG A 111 -4.87 -18.64 -20.57
N ARG A 112 -4.13 -17.55 -20.48
CA ARG A 112 -3.74 -16.98 -19.20
C ARG A 112 -4.95 -16.43 -18.46
N THR A 113 -5.09 -16.81 -17.20
CA THR A 113 -6.06 -16.23 -16.29
C THR A 113 -5.36 -15.32 -15.30
N PHE A 114 -6.00 -14.20 -14.97
CA PHE A 114 -5.52 -13.28 -13.95
C PHE A 114 -6.44 -13.37 -12.74
N PRO A 115 -5.89 -13.56 -11.53
CA PRO A 115 -6.71 -13.60 -10.34
C PRO A 115 -7.39 -12.25 -10.12
N GLY A 116 -8.56 -12.29 -9.48
CA GLY A 116 -9.23 -11.09 -9.00
C GLY A 116 -8.44 -10.41 -7.87
N PRO A 117 -8.92 -9.26 -7.37
CA PRO A 117 -8.30 -8.60 -6.23
C PRO A 117 -8.12 -9.55 -5.04
N PRO A 118 -7.07 -9.38 -4.22
CA PRO A 118 -6.87 -10.24 -3.05
C PRO A 118 -8.06 -10.14 -2.10
N ASP A 119 -8.46 -11.30 -1.58
CA ASP A 119 -9.42 -11.39 -0.49
C ASP A 119 -8.88 -10.69 0.78
N GLY A 120 -9.77 -10.11 1.56
CA GLY A 120 -9.44 -9.41 2.80
C GLY A 120 -9.30 -7.88 2.67
N GLY A 121 -8.92 -7.26 3.80
CA GLY A 121 -8.80 -5.82 3.95
C GLY A 121 -7.51 -5.22 3.36
N ARG A 122 -7.28 -3.92 3.62
CA ARG A 122 -6.08 -3.21 3.17
C ARG A 122 -4.79 -3.86 3.69
N ALA A 123 -4.81 -4.38 4.92
CA ALA A 123 -3.67 -5.06 5.51
C ALA A 123 -3.25 -6.31 4.74
N ALA A 124 -4.21 -7.15 4.34
CA ALA A 124 -3.96 -8.34 3.52
C ALA A 124 -3.30 -7.98 2.17
N ARG A 125 -3.82 -6.94 1.51
CA ARG A 125 -3.28 -6.45 0.23
C ARG A 125 -1.86 -5.91 0.37
N LEU A 126 -1.61 -5.10 1.40
CA LEU A 126 -0.27 -4.55 1.67
C LEU A 126 0.72 -5.63 2.08
N ALA A 127 0.29 -6.60 2.87
CA ALA A 127 1.14 -7.71 3.29
C ALA A 127 1.53 -8.62 2.11
N GLY A 128 0.58 -8.92 1.22
CA GLY A 128 0.81 -9.62 -0.04
C GLY A 128 1.77 -8.86 -0.96
N LEU A 129 1.57 -7.56 -1.14
CA LEU A 129 2.49 -6.70 -1.91
C LEU A 129 3.90 -6.69 -1.33
N ALA A 130 4.03 -6.47 -0.01
CA ALA A 130 5.31 -6.53 0.66
C ALA A 130 5.99 -7.90 0.45
N GLY A 131 5.20 -8.98 0.46
CA GLY A 131 5.71 -10.33 0.21
C GLY A 131 6.26 -10.50 -1.19
N ALA A 132 5.51 -10.03 -2.18
CA ALA A 132 5.93 -10.09 -3.58
C ALA A 132 7.22 -9.27 -3.81
N LEU A 133 7.30 -8.08 -3.22
CA LEU A 133 8.49 -7.22 -3.31
C LEU A 133 9.71 -7.86 -2.64
N TYR A 134 9.55 -8.49 -1.48
CA TYR A 134 10.64 -9.21 -0.82
C TYR A 134 11.13 -10.39 -1.66
N GLN A 135 10.23 -11.21 -2.20
CA GLN A 135 10.60 -12.34 -3.07
C GLN A 135 11.32 -11.87 -4.33
N ALA A 136 10.90 -10.75 -4.91
CA ALA A 136 11.54 -10.17 -6.10
C ALA A 136 12.97 -9.66 -5.81
N GLN A 137 13.23 -9.14 -4.60
CA GLN A 137 14.50 -8.51 -4.23
C GLN A 137 15.50 -9.46 -3.56
N LEU A 138 15.02 -10.45 -2.80
CA LEU A 138 15.87 -11.34 -1.99
C LEU A 138 15.65 -12.80 -2.41
N ARG A 139 16.32 -13.21 -3.48
CA ARG A 139 16.46 -14.64 -3.82
C ARG A 139 17.30 -15.35 -2.74
N GLY A 140 16.65 -15.85 -1.69
CA GLY A 140 17.23 -16.83 -0.76
C GLY A 140 17.58 -16.36 0.66
N ARG A 141 17.09 -15.20 1.13
CA ARG A 141 17.20 -14.82 2.57
C ARG A 141 15.83 -14.91 3.24
N GLY A 142 15.83 -15.32 4.52
CA GLY A 142 14.64 -15.28 5.37
C GLY A 142 14.05 -13.87 5.39
N ARG A 143 12.72 -13.79 5.37
CA ARG A 143 12.00 -12.52 5.33
C ARG A 143 11.85 -11.99 6.76
N PRO A 144 12.40 -10.81 7.10
CA PRO A 144 12.03 -10.17 8.35
C PRO A 144 10.57 -9.72 8.25
N GLY A 145 9.84 -9.81 9.35
CA GLY A 145 8.52 -9.24 9.50
C GLY A 145 8.55 -7.72 9.32
N LEU A 146 7.38 -7.11 9.20
CA LEU A 146 7.23 -5.69 8.96
C LEU A 146 6.16 -5.08 9.85
N THR A 147 6.45 -3.90 10.40
CA THR A 147 5.40 -2.97 10.84
C THR A 147 5.17 -1.95 9.74
N VAL A 148 3.91 -1.70 9.40
CA VAL A 148 3.49 -0.77 8.34
C VAL A 148 2.42 0.14 8.90
N ALA A 149 2.58 1.45 8.73
CA ALA A 149 1.55 2.44 9.01
C ALA A 149 1.14 3.14 7.71
N VAL A 150 -0.15 3.35 7.53
CA VAL A 150 -0.75 3.91 6.31
C VAL A 150 -1.46 5.22 6.63
N ALA A 151 -1.13 6.26 5.88
CA ALA A 151 -1.87 7.53 5.85
C ALA A 151 -2.41 7.76 4.44
N SER A 152 -3.67 8.14 4.27
CA SER A 152 -4.32 8.31 2.95
C SER A 152 -5.39 9.39 2.97
N ASP A 153 -5.24 10.36 2.07
CA ASP A 153 -6.26 11.39 1.81
C ASP A 153 -7.50 10.86 1.07
N VAL A 154 -7.45 9.60 0.61
CA VAL A 154 -8.46 8.92 -0.22
C VAL A 154 -9.07 7.72 0.49
#